data_AF-D4H8H6-F1
#
_entry.id   AF-D4H8H6-F1
#
_cell.length_a   1.000
_cell.length_b   1.000
_cell.length_c   1.000
_cell.angle_alpha   90.00
_cell.angle_beta   90.00
_cell.angle_gamma   90.00
#
_symmetry.space_group_name_H-M   'P 1'
#
loop_
_entity.id
_entity.type
_entity.pdbx_description
1 polymer ?
#
loop_
_entity_poly.entity_id
_entity_poly.type
_entity_poly.pdbx_seq_one_letter_code
_entity_poly.pdbx_strand_id
1 'polypeptide(L)'
;MKRIALSSLLLSMLLILSACVAGGPKVDPGAYQVSPADVEKIQIPAVCQSSYKIDIPRVAIVEFQNNTTYGKMTATNTHVSGQSSTTRKSAAVAGVVATPVGIGVGGVSASKTDTNYSGNIDSFMREIAPNIGTYAQSAVENTMSGIGGMKIYDRSHLQKIMNEQKFQMTIGDPNTAVQLGKMAGVQYIITGTVDNITTKYVEKIKDDKSLGSLFTLASIAVNTQAGWNVNVEMTIKLLDVATGEQLLNKKVTGHEVAGNQPNFNPEMSITAAKKAMGEAVEDLRPDFSQRFAQRGYIQQLRGNKTVALINLGSDKGITAGTKVDAYDFIEIVDPFTNVATCNMSKIPLDLTVSDQVTANQAWVQVKGDPEQTARLKLGVIVKRQQLKGQGFMKKLF
;
A
#
# COMPACT_ATOMS: atom_id res chain seq x y z
N MET A 1 32.00 20.94 -59.73
CA MET A 1 32.32 19.52 -59.48
C MET A 1 32.29 19.25 -57.98
N LYS A 2 31.41 18.33 -57.57
CA LYS A 2 31.44 17.41 -56.40
C LYS A 2 31.61 18.02 -54.97
N ARG A 3 30.64 17.97 -54.05
CA ARG A 3 29.81 16.88 -53.43
C ARG A 3 30.42 16.35 -52.11
N ILE A 4 29.55 16.29 -51.06
CA ILE A 4 29.54 15.36 -49.91
C ILE A 4 30.56 15.74 -48.79
N ALA A 5 30.24 15.90 -47.51
CA ALA A 5 29.34 15.10 -46.67
C ALA A 5 28.57 15.91 -45.61
N LEU A 6 27.25 15.86 -45.72
CA LEU A 6 26.27 16.04 -44.65
C LEU A 6 25.93 14.63 -44.14
N SER A 7 26.16 14.34 -42.87
CA SER A 7 25.66 13.18 -42.06
C SER A 7 26.71 12.91 -40.99
N SER A 8 26.48 13.18 -39.71
CA SER A 8 25.89 12.19 -38.80
C SER A 8 25.85 12.80 -37.40
N LEU A 9 24.80 13.54 -37.06
CA LEU A 9 24.59 13.96 -35.67
C LEU A 9 23.10 14.23 -35.40
N LEU A 10 22.26 13.25 -35.68
CA LEU A 10 20.83 13.26 -35.34
C LEU A 10 20.33 11.82 -35.31
N LEU A 11 20.88 11.03 -34.38
CA LEU A 11 20.35 9.71 -34.05
C LEU A 11 19.77 9.75 -32.64
N SER A 12 18.46 10.02 -32.62
CA SER A 12 17.48 9.39 -31.73
C SER A 12 17.85 9.24 -30.26
N MET A 13 17.59 10.29 -29.48
CA MET A 13 17.14 10.12 -28.10
C MET A 13 15.76 10.77 -27.96
N LEU A 14 14.78 10.18 -28.67
CA LEU A 14 13.36 10.35 -28.34
C LEU A 14 13.12 9.53 -27.07
N LEU A 15 13.61 10.03 -25.94
CA LEU A 15 13.11 9.64 -24.63
C LEU A 15 11.67 10.13 -24.59
N ILE A 16 10.73 9.23 -24.92
CA ILE A 16 9.32 9.38 -24.60
C ILE A 16 9.26 9.44 -23.08
N LEU A 17 9.38 10.65 -22.54
CA LEU A 17 8.84 11.01 -21.25
C LEU A 17 7.33 10.85 -21.37
N SER A 18 6.85 9.60 -21.26
CA SER A 18 5.51 9.33 -20.77
C SER A 18 5.51 9.74 -19.31
N ALA A 19 5.54 11.06 -19.08
CA ALA A 19 5.12 11.64 -17.83
C ALA A 19 3.75 11.03 -17.57
N CYS A 20 3.64 10.30 -16.46
CA CYS A 20 2.39 9.91 -15.86
C CYS A 20 1.62 11.21 -15.60
N VAL A 21 0.90 11.71 -16.62
CA VAL A 21 -0.15 12.69 -16.42
C VAL A 21 -1.22 11.91 -15.68
N ALA A 22 -1.23 12.07 -14.36
CA ALA A 22 -2.19 11.47 -13.44
C ALA A 22 -3.58 12.11 -13.61
N GLY A 23 -4.10 12.13 -14.84
CA GLY A 23 -5.41 12.65 -15.20
C GLY A 23 -6.07 11.71 -16.19
N GLY A 24 -7.35 11.42 -15.96
CA GLY A 24 -8.18 10.66 -16.89
C GLY A 24 -8.31 11.36 -18.26
N PRO A 25 -8.89 10.68 -19.27
CA PRO A 25 -9.18 11.30 -20.56
C PRO A 25 -10.05 12.54 -20.35
N LYS A 26 -9.74 13.62 -21.08
CA LYS A 26 -10.58 14.82 -21.08
C LYS A 26 -11.84 14.54 -21.88
N VAL A 27 -13.00 14.62 -21.24
CA VAL A 27 -14.29 14.40 -21.89
C VAL A 27 -15.17 15.63 -21.65
N ASP A 28 -15.65 16.24 -22.74
CA ASP A 28 -16.72 17.23 -22.69
C ASP A 28 -18.04 16.56 -23.11
N PRO A 29 -18.94 16.21 -22.17
CA PRO A 29 -20.21 15.56 -22.49
C PRO A 29 -21.13 16.41 -23.36
N GLY A 30 -20.96 17.74 -23.36
CA GLY A 30 -21.75 18.68 -24.15
C GLY A 30 -21.45 18.62 -25.65
N ALA A 31 -20.23 18.19 -26.02
CA ALA A 31 -19.82 18.03 -27.41
C ALA A 31 -20.46 16.82 -28.11
N TYR A 32 -21.03 15.88 -27.35
CA TYR A 32 -21.61 14.64 -27.88
C TYR A 32 -23.14 14.71 -27.93
N GLN A 33 -23.69 14.58 -29.13
CA GLN A 33 -25.14 14.44 -29.31
C GLN A 33 -25.62 13.04 -28.89
N VAL A 34 -26.87 12.97 -28.42
CA VAL A 34 -27.54 11.70 -28.09
C VAL A 34 -28.11 11.11 -29.37
N SER A 35 -27.69 9.88 -29.71
CA SER A 35 -28.21 9.12 -30.84
C SER A 35 -29.30 8.13 -30.42
N PRO A 36 -30.10 7.56 -31.34
CA PRO A 36 -31.08 6.53 -31.01
C PRO A 36 -30.48 5.28 -30.33
N ALA A 37 -29.24 4.92 -30.66
CA ALA A 37 -28.55 3.81 -30.03
C ALA A 37 -28.21 4.08 -28.56
N ASP A 38 -28.05 5.35 -28.16
CA ASP A 38 -27.66 5.76 -26.81
C ASP A 38 -28.79 5.64 -25.77
N VAL A 39 -30.05 5.56 -26.23
CA VAL A 39 -31.23 5.51 -25.35
C VAL A 39 -31.76 4.09 -25.10
N GLU A 40 -31.11 3.09 -25.69
CA GLU A 40 -31.45 1.68 -25.48
C GLU A 40 -31.29 1.28 -24.01
N LYS A 41 -32.34 0.67 -23.43
CA LYS A 41 -32.33 0.18 -22.06
C LYS A 41 -32.14 -1.32 -22.03
N ILE A 42 -31.35 -1.80 -21.06
CA ILE A 42 -31.28 -3.24 -20.79
C ILE A 42 -32.59 -3.70 -20.14
N GLN A 43 -33.08 -4.87 -20.53
CA GLN A 43 -34.14 -5.56 -19.81
C GLN A 43 -33.48 -6.38 -18.70
N ILE A 44 -33.80 -6.06 -17.44
CA ILE A 44 -33.20 -6.70 -16.28
C ILE A 44 -34.11 -7.88 -15.87
N PRO A 45 -33.63 -9.14 -15.97
CA PRO A 45 -34.38 -10.28 -15.47
C PRO A 45 -34.70 -10.13 -13.98
N ALA A 46 -35.86 -10.61 -13.52
CA ALA A 46 -36.26 -10.51 -12.12
C ALA A 46 -35.21 -11.10 -11.17
N VAL A 47 -34.61 -12.23 -11.58
CA VAL A 47 -33.52 -12.91 -10.83
C VAL A 47 -32.25 -12.06 -10.68
N CYS A 48 -32.06 -11.05 -11.54
CA CYS A 48 -30.88 -10.20 -11.55
C CYS A 48 -31.06 -8.87 -10.80
N GLN A 49 -32.28 -8.53 -10.36
CA GLN A 49 -32.55 -7.25 -9.69
C GLN A 49 -31.74 -7.05 -8.40
N SER A 50 -31.44 -8.13 -7.69
CA SER A 50 -30.61 -8.09 -6.48
C SER A 50 -29.18 -7.59 -6.75
N SER A 51 -28.63 -7.82 -7.94
CA SER A 51 -27.30 -7.35 -8.35
C SER A 51 -27.18 -5.82 -8.41
N TYR A 52 -28.32 -5.11 -8.47
CA TYR A 52 -28.40 -3.65 -8.47
C TYR A 52 -28.56 -3.04 -7.08
N LYS A 53 -28.76 -3.85 -6.03
CA LYS A 53 -28.73 -3.37 -4.65
C LYS A 53 -27.27 -3.13 -4.27
N ILE A 54 -26.90 -1.86 -4.17
CA ILE A 54 -25.55 -1.43 -3.83
C ILE A 54 -25.52 -1.14 -2.33
N ASP A 55 -25.23 -2.16 -1.53
CA ASP A 55 -24.97 -1.98 -0.11
C ASP A 55 -23.48 -1.75 0.13
N ILE A 56 -23.16 -0.62 0.76
CA ILE A 56 -21.78 -0.32 1.16
C ILE A 56 -21.49 -1.09 2.44
N PRO A 57 -20.58 -2.08 2.43
CA PRO A 57 -20.33 -2.91 3.58
C PRO A 57 -19.71 -2.09 4.72
N ARG A 58 -20.15 -2.38 5.94
CA ARG A 58 -19.60 -1.81 7.16
C ARG A 58 -18.47 -2.70 7.65
N VAL A 59 -17.26 -2.15 7.74
CA VAL A 59 -16.04 -2.88 8.08
C VAL A 59 -15.43 -2.26 9.33
N ALA A 60 -15.20 -3.07 10.35
CA ALA A 60 -14.41 -2.66 11.51
C ALA A 60 -12.94 -3.03 11.29
N ILE A 61 -12.04 -2.15 11.71
CA ILE A 61 -10.61 -2.48 11.82
C ILE A 61 -10.30 -2.51 13.31
N VAL A 62 -9.86 -3.67 13.79
CA VAL A 62 -9.56 -3.89 15.21
C VAL A 62 -8.05 -3.95 15.41
N GLU A 63 -7.65 -3.86 16.68
CA GLU A 63 -6.24 -3.82 17.06
C GLU A 63 -5.50 -5.10 16.64
N PHE A 64 -4.31 -4.91 16.07
CA PHE A 64 -3.44 -6.01 15.68
C PHE A 64 -2.70 -6.54 16.90
N GLN A 65 -2.61 -7.86 17.02
CA GLN A 65 -1.83 -8.49 18.07
C GLN A 65 -0.33 -8.32 17.78
N ASN A 66 0.45 -8.03 18.82
CA ASN A 66 1.90 -8.01 18.72
C ASN A 66 2.46 -9.41 19.05
N ASN A 67 2.76 -10.20 18.02
CA ASN A 67 3.39 -11.53 18.16
C ASN A 67 4.90 -11.51 17.97
N THR A 68 5.48 -10.33 17.82
CA THR A 68 6.91 -10.18 17.63
C THR A 68 7.68 -10.64 18.87
N THR A 69 8.96 -10.99 18.68
CA THR A 69 9.88 -11.32 19.79
C THR A 69 10.10 -10.13 20.73
N TYR A 70 9.71 -8.92 20.34
CA TYR A 70 9.84 -7.69 21.13
C TYR A 70 8.99 -7.68 22.40
N GLY A 71 7.85 -8.37 22.42
CA GLY A 71 7.02 -8.47 23.62
C GLY A 71 7.64 -9.28 24.78
N LYS A 72 8.73 -10.02 24.52
CA LYS A 72 9.37 -10.95 25.48
C LYS A 72 10.83 -10.62 25.81
N MET A 73 11.39 -9.54 25.26
CA MET A 73 12.79 -9.17 25.51
C MET A 73 12.96 -8.49 26.87
N THR A 74 13.38 -9.25 27.88
CA THR A 74 14.03 -8.71 29.08
C THR A 74 15.43 -8.20 28.71
N ALA A 75 15.86 -7.10 29.34
CA ALA A 75 17.07 -6.31 29.06
C ALA A 75 18.43 -7.03 29.13
N THR A 76 18.46 -8.36 29.16
CA THR A 76 19.64 -9.19 29.42
C THR A 76 20.17 -9.94 28.19
N ASN A 77 19.50 -9.88 27.03
CA ASN A 77 19.89 -10.65 25.83
C ASN A 77 20.29 -9.79 24.61
N THR A 78 20.72 -8.54 24.81
CA THR A 78 21.18 -7.63 23.74
C THR A 78 22.71 -7.64 23.59
N HIS A 79 23.31 -8.83 23.40
CA HIS A 79 24.65 -8.89 22.81
C HIS A 79 24.53 -8.77 21.28
N VAL A 80 24.41 -7.54 20.80
CA VAL A 80 24.56 -7.22 19.37
C VAL A 80 26.03 -7.01 19.10
N SER A 81 26.59 -7.79 18.17
CA SER A 81 27.96 -7.66 17.68
C SER A 81 28.13 -6.35 16.90
N GLY A 82 28.27 -5.22 17.62
CA GLY A 82 28.78 -3.98 17.06
C GLY A 82 30.31 -4.06 17.01
N GLN A 83 30.92 -3.90 15.84
CA GLN A 83 32.36 -3.73 15.74
C GLN A 83 32.76 -2.42 16.42
N SER A 84 33.53 -2.54 17.51
CA SER A 84 34.21 -1.40 18.11
C SER A 84 35.38 -0.98 17.22
N SER A 85 35.24 0.14 16.53
CA SER A 85 36.37 0.82 15.88
C SER A 85 37.01 1.78 16.89
N THR A 86 38.06 1.33 17.57
CA THR A 86 38.85 2.20 18.44
C THR A 86 39.92 2.90 17.61
N THR A 87 39.70 4.15 17.20
CA THR A 87 40.73 4.91 16.49
C THR A 87 41.60 5.65 17.51
N ARG A 88 42.73 5.07 17.91
CA ARG A 88 43.70 5.74 18.79
C ARG A 88 44.53 6.73 17.97
N LYS A 89 44.35 8.04 18.21
CA LYS A 89 45.33 9.06 17.78
C LYS A 89 46.25 9.38 18.96
N SER A 90 47.44 8.81 18.96
CA SER A 90 48.51 9.16 19.89
C SER A 90 49.47 10.15 19.22
N ALA A 91 49.55 11.37 19.73
CA ALA A 91 50.65 12.28 19.42
C ALA A 91 51.68 12.15 20.56
N ALA A 92 52.84 11.58 20.26
CA ALA A 92 53.97 11.57 21.18
C ALA A 92 54.85 12.78 20.89
N VAL A 93 54.95 13.71 21.84
CA VAL A 93 55.93 14.80 21.78
C VAL A 93 57.02 14.46 22.79
N ALA A 94 58.22 14.16 22.29
CA ALA A 94 59.40 13.96 23.12
C ALA A 94 59.95 15.33 23.54
N GLY A 95 59.80 15.68 24.81
CA GLY A 95 60.36 16.90 25.39
C GLY A 95 61.40 16.54 26.45
N VAL A 96 62.55 17.22 26.42
CA VAL A 96 63.54 17.15 27.50
C VAL A 96 63.07 18.08 28.61
N VAL A 97 62.77 17.55 29.80
CA VAL A 97 62.39 18.35 30.97
C VAL A 97 63.59 18.39 31.92
N ALA A 98 64.20 19.56 32.05
CA ALA A 98 65.24 19.80 33.05
C ALA A 98 64.59 20.03 34.41
N THR A 99 64.87 19.18 35.39
CA THR A 99 64.54 19.41 36.80
C THR A 99 65.81 19.59 37.61
N PRO A 100 65.76 20.23 38.80
CA PRO A 100 66.96 20.52 39.61
C PRO A 100 67.77 19.28 40.06
N VAL A 101 67.26 18.06 39.83
CA VAL A 101 67.88 16.80 40.29
C VAL A 101 68.28 15.88 39.12
N GLY A 102 68.14 16.32 37.86
CA GLY A 102 68.64 15.57 36.69
C GLY A 102 67.81 15.75 35.41
N ILE A 103 68.41 15.33 34.28
CA ILE A 103 67.78 15.30 32.95
C ILE A 103 67.05 13.97 32.80
N GLY A 104 65.72 14.01 32.71
CA GLY A 104 64.88 12.85 32.44
C GLY A 104 64.11 13.03 31.13
N VAL A 105 64.01 11.97 30.33
CA VAL A 105 63.13 11.93 29.15
C VAL A 105 61.71 11.61 29.63
N GLY A 106 60.83 12.61 29.65
CA GLY A 106 59.43 12.46 30.01
C GLY A 106 58.54 12.62 28.79
N GLY A 107 57.88 11.54 28.36
CA GLY A 107 56.85 11.61 27.32
C GLY A 107 55.49 11.94 27.93
N VAL A 108 54.87 13.03 27.50
CA VAL A 108 53.46 13.32 27.83
C VAL A 108 52.61 12.77 26.69
N SER A 109 51.97 11.61 26.87
CA SER A 109 51.02 11.06 25.91
C SER A 109 49.62 11.59 26.21
N ALA A 110 49.12 12.52 25.40
CA ALA A 110 47.70 12.87 25.40
C ALA A 110 46.95 11.84 24.53
N SER A 111 46.27 10.87 25.14
CA SER A 111 45.38 9.95 24.42
C SER A 111 43.95 10.50 24.42
N LYS A 112 43.43 10.88 23.26
CA LYS A 112 41.98 11.05 23.07
C LYS A 112 41.41 9.74 22.55
N THR A 113 40.59 9.09 23.37
CA THR A 113 39.82 7.91 22.99
C THR A 113 38.40 8.37 22.66
N ASP A 114 38.07 8.48 21.38
CA ASP A 114 36.67 8.63 20.95
C ASP A 114 36.05 7.24 20.92
N THR A 115 35.10 7.02 21.83
CA THR A 115 34.38 5.75 22.01
C THR A 115 32.93 5.99 21.63
N ASN A 116 32.51 5.59 20.43
CA ASN A 116 31.10 5.62 20.04
C ASN A 116 30.47 4.26 20.40
N TYR A 117 29.69 4.26 21.49
CA TYR A 117 28.97 3.07 21.98
C TYR A 117 27.49 3.15 21.58
N SER A 118 26.98 2.17 20.83
CA SER A 118 25.57 2.07 20.44
C SER A 118 24.74 1.37 21.52
N GLY A 119 24.43 2.08 22.62
CA GLY A 119 23.67 1.56 23.75
C GLY A 119 22.14 1.73 23.69
N ASN A 120 21.53 1.99 22.53
CA ASN A 120 20.15 2.51 22.45
C ASN A 120 19.12 1.62 21.73
N ILE A 121 19.30 0.31 21.71
CA ILE A 121 18.24 -0.62 21.24
C ILE A 121 17.18 -0.83 22.33
N ASP A 122 17.57 -0.80 23.61
CA ASP A 122 16.65 -1.02 24.75
C ASP A 122 15.57 0.06 24.90
N SER A 123 15.87 1.31 24.55
CA SER A 123 14.90 2.43 24.54
C SER A 123 13.89 2.31 23.40
N PHE A 124 14.35 1.93 22.20
CA PHE A 124 13.50 1.60 21.06
C PHE A 124 12.51 0.47 21.39
N MET A 125 12.95 -0.59 22.09
CA MET A 125 12.08 -1.71 22.45
C MET A 125 10.96 -1.31 23.40
N ARG A 126 11.23 -0.44 24.38
CA ARG A 126 10.26 -0.01 25.40
C ARG A 126 9.15 0.88 24.83
N GLU A 127 9.44 1.67 23.80
CA GLU A 127 8.51 2.65 23.25
C GLU A 127 7.64 2.10 22.11
N ILE A 128 8.15 1.13 21.35
CA ILE A 128 7.47 0.60 20.16
C ILE A 128 6.65 -0.63 20.46
N ALA A 129 7.18 -1.59 21.22
CA ALA A 129 6.49 -2.84 21.53
C ALA A 129 5.02 -2.65 22.00
N PRO A 130 4.68 -1.67 22.85
CA PRO A 130 3.29 -1.46 23.26
C PRO A 130 2.39 -0.90 22.14
N ASN A 131 2.94 -0.22 21.13
CA ASN A 131 2.20 0.52 20.11
C ASN A 131 2.20 -0.13 18.71
N ILE A 132 2.96 -1.22 18.50
CA ILE A 132 3.07 -1.93 17.21
C ILE A 132 1.69 -2.28 16.63
N GLY A 133 0.80 -2.82 17.46
CA GLY A 133 -0.55 -3.20 17.03
C GLY A 133 -1.38 -2.01 16.55
N THR A 134 -1.23 -0.86 17.23
CA THR A 134 -1.89 0.39 16.85
C THR A 134 -1.31 0.96 15.54
N TYR A 135 0.00 0.87 15.33
CA TYR A 135 0.62 1.30 14.07
C TYR A 135 0.19 0.47 12.87
N ALA A 136 0.14 -0.86 13.05
CA ALA A 136 -0.40 -1.79 12.07
C ALA A 136 -1.87 -1.49 11.74
N GLN A 137 -2.69 -1.26 12.76
CA GLN A 137 -4.08 -0.85 12.59
C GLN A 137 -4.19 0.43 11.76
N SER A 138 -3.46 1.50 12.12
CA SER A 138 -3.51 2.77 11.37
C SER A 138 -3.03 2.62 9.93
N ALA A 139 -2.02 1.77 9.67
CA ALA A 139 -1.59 1.46 8.30
C ALA A 139 -2.74 0.82 7.50
N VAL A 140 -3.45 -0.15 8.08
CA VAL A 140 -4.62 -0.78 7.47
C VAL A 140 -5.76 0.21 7.27
N GLU A 141 -6.11 1.02 8.27
CA GLU A 141 -7.15 2.05 8.16
C GLU A 141 -6.89 3.01 7.00
N ASN A 142 -5.65 3.51 6.89
CA ASN A 142 -5.27 4.44 5.83
C ASN A 142 -5.36 3.80 4.44
N THR A 143 -4.82 2.59 4.27
CA THR A 143 -4.89 1.90 2.97
C THR A 143 -6.33 1.54 2.61
N MET A 144 -7.13 1.04 3.55
CA MET A 144 -8.54 0.68 3.29
C MET A 144 -9.39 1.92 2.98
N SER A 145 -9.16 3.03 3.67
CA SER A 145 -9.84 4.31 3.39
C SER A 145 -9.52 4.80 1.98
N GLY A 146 -8.26 4.66 1.55
CA GLY A 146 -7.83 4.99 0.19
C GLY A 146 -8.37 4.06 -0.91
N ILE A 147 -8.74 2.81 -0.60
CA ILE A 147 -9.41 1.91 -1.55
C ILE A 147 -10.85 2.36 -1.79
N GLY A 148 -11.55 2.82 -0.75
CA GLY A 148 -12.97 3.18 -0.82
C GLY A 148 -13.89 1.98 -1.09
N GLY A 149 -15.20 2.22 -1.04
CA GLY A 149 -16.21 1.17 -1.22
C GLY A 149 -16.53 0.35 0.02
N MET A 150 -16.18 0.87 1.18
CA MET A 150 -16.59 0.34 2.49
C MET A 150 -16.75 1.51 3.46
N LYS A 151 -17.61 1.34 4.48
CA LYS A 151 -17.70 2.25 5.61
C LYS A 151 -16.81 1.71 6.71
N ILE A 152 -15.71 2.40 6.98
CA ILE A 152 -14.74 2.00 8.00
C ILE A 152 -15.21 2.50 9.37
N TYR A 153 -15.28 1.58 10.32
CA TYR A 153 -15.50 1.85 11.74
C TYR A 153 -14.16 1.71 12.44
N ASP A 154 -13.60 2.86 12.83
CA ASP A 154 -12.30 2.92 13.51
C ASP A 154 -12.37 2.47 14.98
N ARG A 155 -11.18 2.34 15.60
CA ARG A 155 -11.03 2.02 17.02
C ARG A 155 -11.85 2.91 17.94
N SER A 156 -11.88 4.22 17.68
CA SER A 156 -12.51 5.20 18.59
C SER A 156 -14.02 4.97 18.68
N HIS A 157 -14.65 4.57 17.58
CA HIS A 157 -16.07 4.23 17.54
C HIS A 157 -16.34 2.91 18.26
N LEU A 158 -15.51 1.89 18.05
CA LEU A 158 -15.64 0.61 18.73
C LEU A 158 -15.38 0.73 20.24
N GLN A 159 -14.43 1.56 20.65
CA GLN A 159 -14.08 1.82 22.04
C GLN A 159 -15.17 2.59 22.79
N LYS A 160 -15.86 3.53 22.13
CA LYS A 160 -17.05 4.18 22.70
C LYS A 160 -18.15 3.14 22.98
N ILE A 161 -18.44 2.25 22.03
CA ILE A 161 -19.43 1.18 22.22
C ILE A 161 -19.02 0.26 23.39
N MET A 162 -17.74 -0.14 23.47
CA MET A 162 -17.25 -0.99 24.56
C MET A 162 -17.33 -0.30 25.93
N ASN A 163 -16.97 0.98 26.00
CA ASN A 163 -17.00 1.78 27.23
C ASN A 163 -18.44 2.01 27.71
N GLU A 164 -19.37 2.27 26.79
CA GLU A 164 -20.81 2.39 27.08
C GLU A 164 -21.39 1.08 27.60
N GLN A 165 -20.93 -0.06 27.07
CA GLN A 165 -21.41 -1.39 27.48
C GLN A 165 -20.57 -2.06 28.58
N LYS A 166 -19.61 -1.37 29.19
CA LYS A 166 -18.74 -1.87 30.29
C LYS A 166 -18.09 -3.24 30.00
N PHE A 167 -17.70 -3.51 28.76
CA PHE A 167 -17.03 -4.77 28.43
C PHE A 167 -15.59 -4.79 29.00
N GLN A 168 -15.26 -5.84 29.75
CA GLN A 168 -13.92 -6.07 30.32
C GLN A 168 -13.03 -6.97 29.44
N MET A 169 -13.23 -7.00 28.12
CA MET A 169 -12.57 -7.99 27.25
C MET A 169 -11.43 -7.42 26.39
N THR A 170 -10.43 -8.24 26.13
CA THR A 170 -9.26 -7.94 25.28
C THR A 170 -9.61 -8.09 23.80
N ILE A 171 -9.42 -7.01 23.01
CA ILE A 171 -9.91 -6.85 21.61
C ILE A 171 -9.16 -7.72 20.58
N GLY A 172 -8.08 -8.39 20.97
CA GLY A 172 -7.19 -9.08 20.04
C GLY A 172 -7.68 -10.44 19.52
N ASP A 173 -8.58 -11.14 20.21
CA ASP A 173 -9.00 -12.50 19.80
C ASP A 173 -10.06 -12.46 18.69
N PRO A 174 -9.95 -13.28 17.61
CA PRO A 174 -10.94 -13.32 16.54
C PRO A 174 -12.39 -13.53 16.99
N ASN A 175 -12.63 -14.34 18.02
CA ASN A 175 -14.00 -14.59 18.50
C ASN A 175 -14.56 -13.36 19.22
N THR A 176 -13.75 -12.73 20.07
CA THR A 176 -14.08 -11.46 20.72
C THR A 176 -14.35 -10.37 19.69
N ALA A 177 -13.53 -10.30 18.64
CA ALA A 177 -13.71 -9.36 17.56
C ALA A 177 -15.07 -9.57 16.86
N VAL A 178 -15.42 -10.80 16.48
CA VAL A 178 -16.72 -11.11 15.84
C VAL A 178 -17.91 -10.69 16.73
N GLN A 179 -17.85 -10.95 18.04
CA GLN A 179 -18.90 -10.51 18.96
C GLN A 179 -19.02 -8.98 19.01
N LEU A 180 -17.89 -8.29 19.10
CA LEU A 180 -17.82 -6.84 19.03
C LEU A 180 -18.36 -6.30 17.70
N GLY A 181 -18.09 -7.00 16.61
CA GLY A 181 -18.60 -6.65 15.30
C GLY A 181 -20.12 -6.73 15.22
N LYS A 182 -20.72 -7.78 15.79
CA LYS A 182 -22.19 -7.93 15.86
C LYS A 182 -22.82 -6.77 16.62
N MET A 183 -22.22 -6.37 17.74
CA MET A 183 -22.70 -5.23 18.54
C MET A 183 -22.56 -3.89 17.82
N ALA A 184 -21.45 -3.68 17.11
CA ALA A 184 -21.23 -2.49 16.30
C ALA A 184 -22.04 -2.49 14.98
N GLY A 185 -22.75 -3.59 14.68
CA GLY A 185 -23.51 -3.77 13.45
C GLY A 185 -22.64 -3.84 12.19
N VAL A 186 -21.35 -4.13 12.31
CA VAL A 186 -20.45 -4.28 11.15
C VAL A 186 -20.62 -5.66 10.51
N GLN A 187 -20.39 -5.73 9.20
CA GLN A 187 -20.50 -6.98 8.43
C GLN A 187 -19.18 -7.74 8.39
N TYR A 188 -18.06 -7.00 8.40
CA TYR A 188 -16.73 -7.59 8.32
C TYR A 188 -15.79 -6.97 9.35
N ILE A 189 -14.78 -7.74 9.72
CA ILE A 189 -13.70 -7.29 10.60
C ILE A 189 -12.36 -7.56 9.94
N ILE A 190 -11.49 -6.56 9.94
CA ILE A 190 -10.08 -6.70 9.61
C ILE A 190 -9.29 -6.73 10.92
N THR A 191 -8.53 -7.80 11.12
CA THR A 191 -7.67 -8.01 12.28
C THR A 191 -6.38 -8.69 11.84
N GLY A 192 -5.46 -8.95 12.75
CA GLY A 192 -4.25 -9.68 12.42
C GLY A 192 -3.19 -9.62 13.50
N THR A 193 -1.99 -9.98 13.09
CA THR A 193 -0.80 -10.01 13.94
C THR A 193 0.34 -9.28 13.23
N VAL A 194 1.18 -8.59 14.01
CA VAL A 194 2.52 -8.23 13.58
C VAL A 194 3.43 -9.34 14.05
N ASP A 195 3.98 -10.09 13.09
CA ASP A 195 4.67 -11.35 13.34
C ASP A 195 6.16 -11.11 13.60
N ASN A 196 6.78 -10.21 12.83
CA ASN A 196 8.19 -9.90 12.97
C ASN A 196 8.49 -8.45 12.56
N ILE A 197 9.45 -7.84 13.24
CA ILE A 197 10.11 -6.61 12.79
C ILE A 197 11.61 -6.90 12.84
N THR A 198 12.36 -6.56 11.81
CA THR A 198 13.81 -6.81 11.77
C THR A 198 14.52 -5.59 11.24
N THR A 199 15.52 -5.15 12.00
CA THR A 199 16.28 -3.93 11.70
C THR A 199 17.74 -4.30 11.48
N LYS A 200 18.29 -3.96 10.31
CA LYS A 200 19.69 -4.25 9.94
C LYS A 200 20.33 -3.01 9.32
N TYR A 201 21.52 -2.63 9.79
CA TYR A 201 22.28 -1.58 9.15
C TYR A 201 23.06 -2.13 7.95
N VAL A 202 22.97 -1.46 6.80
CA VAL A 202 23.72 -1.78 5.59
C VAL A 202 24.63 -0.60 5.27
N GLU A 203 25.93 -0.86 5.15
CA GLU A 203 26.92 0.17 4.84
C GLU A 203 26.92 0.56 3.35
N LYS A 204 27.24 1.83 3.07
CA LYS A 204 27.52 2.28 1.71
C LYS A 204 28.80 1.65 1.21
N ILE A 205 28.73 0.97 0.07
CA ILE A 205 29.92 0.50 -0.63
C ILE A 205 30.53 1.71 -1.33
N LYS A 206 31.80 2.01 -1.02
CA LYS A 206 32.56 3.05 -1.70
C LYS A 206 32.77 2.63 -3.16
N ASP A 207 32.43 3.51 -4.09
CA ASP A 207 32.68 3.29 -5.51
C ASP A 207 34.18 3.20 -5.76
N ASP A 208 34.68 1.98 -5.91
CA ASP A 208 36.04 1.75 -6.34
C ASP A 208 36.05 1.68 -7.88
N LYS A 209 36.57 2.73 -8.52
CA LYS A 209 36.52 2.93 -9.98
C LYS A 209 37.32 1.89 -10.78
N SER A 210 37.97 0.92 -10.12
CA SER A 210 38.88 -0.05 -10.75
C SER A 210 38.21 -1.35 -11.24
N LEU A 211 36.96 -1.64 -10.84
CA LEU A 211 36.36 -2.99 -10.96
C LEU A 211 35.27 -3.17 -12.04
N GLY A 212 35.17 -2.24 -13.00
CA GLY A 212 34.33 -2.40 -14.21
C GLY A 212 32.84 -2.06 -14.04
N SER A 213 32.16 -1.81 -15.17
CA SER A 213 30.81 -1.23 -15.24
C SER A 213 29.69 -2.07 -14.62
N LEU A 214 29.91 -3.38 -14.45
CA LEU A 214 28.94 -4.28 -13.82
C LEU A 214 28.94 -4.15 -12.29
N PHE A 215 30.11 -3.86 -11.69
CA PHE A 215 30.23 -3.55 -10.26
C PHE A 215 29.66 -2.18 -9.91
N THR A 216 29.72 -1.20 -10.82
CA THR A 216 29.11 0.13 -10.61
C THR A 216 27.58 0.09 -10.60
N LEU A 217 26.95 -0.78 -11.40
CA LEU A 217 25.49 -0.94 -11.34
C LEU A 217 25.06 -1.66 -10.06
N ALA A 218 25.83 -2.66 -9.63
CA ALA A 218 25.61 -3.34 -8.35
C ALA A 218 25.85 -2.41 -7.15
N SER A 219 26.89 -1.57 -7.17
CA SER A 219 27.18 -0.61 -6.09
C SER A 219 26.11 0.47 -5.99
N ILE A 220 25.57 0.96 -7.11
CA ILE A 220 24.44 1.90 -7.11
C ILE A 220 23.19 1.24 -6.49
N ALA A 221 22.88 -0.01 -6.85
CA ALA A 221 21.75 -0.76 -6.30
C ALA A 221 21.90 -1.09 -4.80
N VAL A 222 23.12 -1.33 -4.32
CA VAL A 222 23.39 -1.54 -2.88
C VAL A 222 23.40 -0.20 -2.13
N ASN A 223 23.89 0.87 -2.75
CA ASN A 223 23.91 2.20 -2.15
C ASN A 223 22.51 2.82 -2.00
N THR A 224 21.51 2.38 -2.77
CA THR A 224 20.11 2.74 -2.53
C THR A 224 19.52 2.07 -1.29
N GLN A 225 20.09 0.94 -0.85
CA GLN A 225 19.70 0.24 0.38
C GLN A 225 20.60 0.58 1.57
N ALA A 226 21.56 1.48 1.41
CA ALA A 226 22.48 1.80 2.49
C ALA A 226 21.80 2.64 3.57
N GLY A 227 21.85 2.16 4.81
CA GLY A 227 21.11 2.71 5.94
C GLY A 227 20.52 1.63 6.84
N TRP A 228 19.66 2.03 7.78
CA TRP A 228 18.93 1.07 8.61
C TRP A 228 17.74 0.51 7.84
N ASN A 229 17.87 -0.73 7.38
CA ASN A 229 16.82 -1.48 6.70
C ASN A 229 15.86 -2.07 7.73
N VAL A 230 14.63 -1.60 7.73
CA VAL A 230 13.55 -2.08 8.59
C VAL A 230 12.60 -2.93 7.75
N ASN A 231 12.50 -4.20 8.10
CA ASN A 231 11.58 -5.16 7.47
C ASN A 231 10.48 -5.50 8.45
N VAL A 232 9.24 -5.47 7.99
CA VAL A 232 8.06 -5.81 8.80
C VAL A 232 7.31 -6.94 8.13
N GLU A 233 6.87 -7.89 8.95
CA GLU A 233 6.01 -8.99 8.55
C GLU A 233 4.71 -8.93 9.35
N MET A 234 3.58 -8.97 8.64
CA MET A 234 2.24 -8.94 9.23
C MET A 234 1.38 -10.03 8.63
N THR A 235 0.52 -10.63 9.44
CA THR A 235 -0.56 -11.50 8.98
C THR A 235 -1.88 -10.78 9.15
N ILE A 236 -2.58 -10.55 8.05
CA ILE A 236 -3.86 -9.82 8.02
C ILE A 236 -4.99 -10.79 7.70
N LYS A 237 -6.07 -10.69 8.48
CA LYS A 237 -7.25 -11.54 8.41
C LYS A 237 -8.50 -10.69 8.15
N LEU A 238 -9.38 -11.20 7.30
CA LEU A 238 -10.73 -10.68 7.11
C LEU A 238 -11.73 -11.72 7.61
N LEU A 239 -12.60 -11.31 8.53
CA LEU A 239 -13.63 -12.16 9.13
C LEU A 239 -15.02 -11.70 8.68
N ASP A 240 -15.88 -12.65 8.33
CA ASP A 240 -17.32 -12.44 8.21
C ASP A 240 -17.94 -12.47 9.61
N VAL A 241 -18.68 -11.42 9.97
CA VAL A 241 -19.26 -11.28 11.31
C VAL A 241 -20.49 -12.17 11.49
N ALA A 242 -21.23 -12.45 10.43
CA ALA A 242 -22.44 -13.27 10.50
C ALA A 242 -22.07 -14.74 10.75
N THR A 243 -21.12 -15.26 9.98
CA THR A 243 -20.73 -16.69 10.03
C THR A 243 -19.54 -16.95 10.95
N GLY A 244 -18.70 -15.94 11.22
CA GLY A 244 -17.41 -16.12 11.89
C GLY A 244 -16.32 -16.68 10.97
N GLU A 245 -16.61 -16.85 9.68
CA GLU A 245 -15.67 -17.43 8.71
C GLU A 245 -14.52 -16.46 8.40
N GLN A 246 -13.31 -17.02 8.28
CA GLN A 246 -12.14 -16.27 7.84
C GLN A 246 -12.08 -16.24 6.31
N LEU A 247 -12.54 -15.14 5.73
CA LEU A 247 -12.62 -14.91 4.28
C LEU A 247 -11.27 -14.61 3.62
N LEU A 248 -10.29 -14.15 4.40
CA LEU A 248 -8.92 -13.89 3.96
C LEU A 248 -7.96 -14.09 5.13
N ASN A 249 -6.79 -14.66 4.83
CA ASN A 249 -5.65 -14.74 5.75
C ASN A 249 -4.38 -14.66 4.92
N LYS A 250 -3.73 -13.50 4.94
CA LYS A 250 -2.59 -13.22 4.07
C LYS A 250 -1.46 -12.63 4.87
N LYS A 251 -0.29 -13.24 4.73
CA LYS A 251 0.98 -12.71 5.23
C LYS A 251 1.52 -11.71 4.22
N VAL A 252 1.88 -10.54 4.70
CA VAL A 252 2.41 -9.42 3.92
C VAL A 252 3.71 -8.92 4.53
N THR A 253 4.56 -8.38 3.67
CA THR A 253 5.89 -7.89 4.06
C THR A 253 6.10 -6.49 3.54
N GLY A 254 6.72 -5.65 4.34
CA GLY A 254 7.11 -4.31 3.91
C GLY A 254 8.53 -3.98 4.33
N HIS A 255 9.09 -3.00 3.64
CA HIS A 255 10.49 -2.63 3.75
C HIS A 255 10.59 -1.10 3.77
N GLU A 256 11.50 -0.56 4.57
CA GLU A 256 11.86 0.87 4.53
C GLU A 256 13.32 1.04 4.97
N VAL A 257 14.04 1.93 4.29
CA VAL A 257 15.41 2.31 4.66
C VAL A 257 15.39 3.64 5.44
N ALA A 258 15.97 3.62 6.64
CA ALA A 258 15.97 4.75 7.58
C ALA A 258 17.39 5.30 7.80
N GLY A 259 17.64 6.52 7.33
CA GLY A 259 18.89 7.25 7.60
C GLY A 259 20.15 6.62 7.01
N ASN A 260 21.18 7.42 6.79
CA ASN A 260 22.45 6.97 6.18
C ASN A 260 23.61 6.93 7.20
N GLN A 261 23.31 7.18 8.48
CA GLN A 261 24.31 7.25 9.54
C GLN A 261 24.31 5.95 10.35
N PRO A 262 25.48 5.43 10.73
CA PRO A 262 25.61 4.19 11.51
C PRO A 262 25.07 4.33 12.94
N ASN A 263 24.94 5.56 13.44
CA ASN A 263 24.37 5.80 14.77
C ASN A 263 22.87 5.50 14.74
N PHE A 264 22.45 4.53 15.56
CA PHE A 264 21.06 4.14 15.71
C PHE A 264 20.23 5.28 16.33
N ASN A 265 19.17 5.70 15.65
CA ASN A 265 18.18 6.62 16.19
C ASN A 265 16.84 5.89 16.33
N PRO A 266 16.37 5.65 17.57
CA PRO A 266 15.09 4.99 17.83
C PRO A 266 13.92 5.59 17.07
N GLU A 267 13.78 6.92 17.04
CA GLU A 267 12.67 7.63 16.39
C GLU A 267 12.62 7.39 14.87
N MET A 268 13.80 7.35 14.23
CA MET A 268 13.90 7.04 12.80
C MET A 268 13.45 5.60 12.53
N SER A 269 13.82 4.66 13.39
CA SER A 269 13.40 3.26 13.24
C SER A 269 11.91 3.07 13.53
N ILE A 270 11.29 3.83 14.44
CA ILE A 270 9.81 3.83 14.61
C ILE A 270 9.14 4.29 13.32
N THR A 271 9.61 5.40 12.78
CA THR A 271 9.06 5.99 11.56
C THR A 271 9.21 5.05 10.38
N ALA A 272 10.36 4.39 10.26
CA ALA A 272 10.58 3.40 9.21
C ALA A 272 9.73 2.14 9.39
N ALA A 273 9.54 1.65 10.62
CA ALA A 273 8.62 0.55 10.89
C ALA A 273 7.17 0.92 10.51
N LYS A 274 6.70 2.13 10.85
CA LYS A 274 5.37 2.62 10.44
C LYS A 274 5.21 2.66 8.92
N LYS A 275 6.21 3.16 8.22
CA LYS A 275 6.21 3.19 6.75
C LYS A 275 6.21 1.78 6.16
N ALA A 276 7.11 0.92 6.62
CA ALA A 276 7.19 -0.49 6.21
C ALA A 276 5.85 -1.22 6.47
N MET A 277 5.15 -0.97 7.58
CA MET A 277 3.79 -1.49 7.79
C MET A 277 2.82 -0.97 6.72
N GLY A 278 2.84 0.34 6.44
CA GLY A 278 2.07 0.92 5.34
C GLY A 278 2.36 0.25 3.99
N GLU A 279 3.63 0.00 3.69
CA GLU A 279 4.03 -0.70 2.46
C GLU A 279 3.53 -2.14 2.43
N ALA A 280 3.62 -2.87 3.55
CA ALA A 280 3.16 -4.24 3.65
C ALA A 280 1.65 -4.34 3.33
N VAL A 281 0.87 -3.38 3.82
CA VAL A 281 -0.59 -3.36 3.60
C VAL A 281 -0.95 -3.06 2.13
N GLU A 282 -0.09 -2.40 1.35
CA GLU A 282 -0.36 -2.14 -0.07
C GLU A 282 -0.55 -3.43 -0.89
N ASP A 283 0.05 -4.55 -0.46
CA ASP A 283 -0.14 -5.89 -1.06
C ASP A 283 -1.54 -6.46 -0.89
N LEU A 284 -2.35 -5.87 -0.02
CA LEU A 284 -3.75 -6.21 0.17
C LEU A 284 -4.69 -5.45 -0.77
N ARG A 285 -4.24 -4.35 -1.38
CA ARG A 285 -5.09 -3.53 -2.25
C ARG A 285 -5.78 -4.34 -3.35
N PRO A 286 -5.14 -5.30 -4.03
CA PRO A 286 -5.83 -6.12 -5.02
C PRO A 286 -6.99 -6.92 -4.42
N ASP A 287 -6.76 -7.62 -3.32
CA ASP A 287 -7.76 -8.51 -2.71
C ASP A 287 -8.95 -7.72 -2.17
N PHE A 288 -8.67 -6.63 -1.46
CA PHE A 288 -9.69 -5.77 -0.87
C PHE A 288 -10.43 -4.95 -1.93
N SER A 289 -9.74 -4.41 -2.93
CA SER A 289 -10.40 -3.66 -4.00
C SER A 289 -11.32 -4.53 -4.84
N GLN A 290 -11.00 -5.81 -5.05
CA GLN A 290 -11.86 -6.74 -5.78
C GLN A 290 -13.09 -7.14 -4.96
N ARG A 291 -12.89 -7.41 -3.66
CA ARG A 291 -13.95 -7.83 -2.74
C ARG A 291 -14.94 -6.71 -2.43
N PHE A 292 -14.42 -5.51 -2.18
CA PHE A 292 -15.21 -4.33 -1.84
C PHE A 292 -15.45 -3.40 -3.04
N ALA A 293 -15.21 -3.91 -4.25
CA ALA A 293 -15.43 -3.18 -5.49
C ALA A 293 -16.87 -2.68 -5.56
N GLN A 294 -16.99 -1.36 -5.66
CA GLN A 294 -18.27 -0.70 -5.84
C GLN A 294 -18.84 -1.04 -7.21
N ARG A 295 -20.14 -1.32 -7.20
CA ARG A 295 -20.95 -1.55 -8.38
C ARG A 295 -21.82 -0.34 -8.62
N GLY A 296 -22.04 -0.05 -9.88
CA GLY A 296 -22.94 0.98 -10.35
C GLY A 296 -23.60 0.53 -11.63
N TYR A 297 -24.21 1.46 -12.34
CA TYR A 297 -24.79 1.25 -13.65
C TYR A 297 -24.67 2.50 -14.51
N ILE A 298 -24.82 2.30 -15.82
CA ILE A 298 -24.84 3.37 -16.81
C ILE A 298 -26.18 4.10 -16.76
N GLN A 299 -26.13 5.41 -16.49
CA GLN A 299 -27.29 6.30 -16.45
C GLN A 299 -27.56 6.97 -17.80
N GLN A 300 -26.50 7.28 -18.55
CA GLN A 300 -26.59 7.94 -19.84
C GLN A 300 -25.47 7.49 -20.77
N LEU A 301 -25.75 7.39 -22.06
CA LEU A 301 -24.78 7.23 -23.14
C LEU A 301 -24.86 8.44 -24.08
N ARG A 302 -23.75 8.81 -24.72
CA ARG A 302 -23.73 9.84 -25.78
C ARG A 302 -22.70 9.50 -26.86
N GLY A 303 -22.85 10.15 -28.00
CA GLY A 303 -21.88 10.09 -29.08
C GLY A 303 -21.79 8.69 -29.68
N ASN A 304 -22.92 8.00 -29.83
CA ASN A 304 -22.97 6.61 -30.29
C ASN A 304 -22.15 5.67 -29.38
N LYS A 305 -22.46 5.72 -28.08
CA LYS A 305 -21.89 4.90 -27.01
C LYS A 305 -20.39 5.11 -26.77
N THR A 306 -19.84 6.26 -27.18
CA THR A 306 -18.43 6.61 -26.99
C THR A 306 -18.14 7.21 -25.62
N VAL A 307 -19.16 7.76 -24.96
CA VAL A 307 -19.09 8.25 -23.57
C VAL A 307 -20.28 7.78 -22.76
N ALA A 308 -20.05 7.45 -21.51
CA ALA A 308 -21.05 6.96 -20.58
C ALA A 308 -21.03 7.75 -19.26
N LEU A 309 -22.20 8.09 -18.73
CA LEU A 309 -22.37 8.58 -17.36
C LEU A 309 -22.70 7.38 -16.48
N ILE A 310 -21.92 7.18 -15.42
CA ILE A 310 -22.15 6.11 -14.45
C ILE A 310 -22.53 6.70 -13.09
N ASN A 311 -23.35 6.00 -12.31
CA ASN A 311 -23.70 6.39 -10.94
C ASN A 311 -22.61 6.02 -9.90
N LEU A 312 -21.34 6.10 -10.31
CA LEU A 312 -20.18 5.95 -9.43
C LEU A 312 -19.38 7.26 -9.47
N GLY A 313 -19.14 7.84 -8.30
CA GLY A 313 -18.39 9.10 -8.16
C GLY A 313 -17.32 9.02 -7.08
N SER A 314 -16.78 10.17 -6.70
CA SER A 314 -15.69 10.27 -5.71
C SER A 314 -16.05 9.68 -4.35
N ASP A 315 -17.32 9.76 -3.93
CA ASP A 315 -17.79 9.18 -2.65
C ASP A 315 -17.65 7.65 -2.63
N LYS A 316 -17.55 7.04 -3.81
CA LYS A 316 -17.35 5.59 -3.99
C LYS A 316 -15.91 5.24 -4.34
N GLY A 317 -14.97 6.17 -4.17
CA GLY A 317 -13.54 5.98 -4.45
C GLY A 317 -13.21 5.92 -5.94
N ILE A 318 -14.03 6.57 -6.79
CA ILE A 318 -13.72 6.75 -8.21
C ILE A 318 -12.92 8.02 -8.42
N THR A 319 -11.82 7.91 -9.15
CA THR A 319 -10.97 9.04 -9.55
C THR A 319 -10.73 9.03 -11.06
N ALA A 320 -10.34 10.17 -11.61
CA ALA A 320 -10.00 10.28 -13.03
C ALA A 320 -8.89 9.29 -13.40
N GLY A 321 -9.05 8.59 -14.53
CA GLY A 321 -8.14 7.53 -14.99
C GLY A 321 -8.43 6.14 -14.40
N THR A 322 -9.36 6.03 -13.45
CA THR A 322 -9.81 4.73 -12.93
C THR A 322 -10.42 3.92 -14.07
N LYS A 323 -10.03 2.64 -14.17
CA LYS A 323 -10.65 1.69 -15.10
C LYS A 323 -11.85 1.01 -14.47
N VAL A 324 -12.90 0.85 -15.26
CA VAL A 324 -14.12 0.13 -14.87
C VAL A 324 -14.42 -0.96 -15.90
N ASP A 325 -15.15 -1.99 -15.48
CA ASP A 325 -15.63 -3.08 -16.33
C ASP A 325 -17.14 -2.99 -16.43
N ALA A 326 -17.69 -3.20 -17.63
CA ALA A 326 -19.14 -3.35 -17.84
C ALA A 326 -19.53 -4.84 -17.88
N TYR A 327 -20.73 -5.14 -17.38
CA TYR A 327 -21.26 -6.49 -17.29
C TYR A 327 -22.68 -6.56 -17.83
N ASP A 328 -22.90 -7.56 -18.67
CA ASP A 328 -24.20 -7.94 -19.19
C ASP A 328 -24.79 -9.07 -18.34
N PHE A 329 -26.11 -9.20 -18.38
CA PHE A 329 -26.81 -10.24 -17.62
C PHE A 329 -27.28 -11.36 -18.52
N ILE A 330 -27.10 -12.58 -18.05
CA ILE A 330 -27.62 -13.77 -18.69
C ILE A 330 -28.40 -14.54 -17.63
N GLU A 331 -29.69 -14.70 -17.86
CA GLU A 331 -30.51 -15.61 -17.09
C GLU A 331 -30.20 -17.04 -17.55
N ILE A 332 -29.75 -17.87 -16.63
CA ILE A 332 -29.45 -19.28 -16.88
C ILE A 332 -30.47 -20.09 -16.10
N VAL A 333 -31.34 -20.78 -16.82
CA VAL A 333 -32.28 -21.73 -16.25
C VAL A 333 -31.62 -23.10 -16.24
N ASP A 334 -31.45 -23.67 -15.05
CA ASP A 334 -31.00 -25.05 -14.91
C ASP A 334 -32.05 -26.00 -15.53
N PRO A 335 -31.68 -26.84 -16.52
CA PRO A 335 -32.64 -27.67 -17.25
C PRO A 335 -33.21 -28.82 -16.40
N PHE A 336 -32.60 -29.17 -15.26
CA PHE A 336 -33.05 -30.24 -14.39
C PHE A 336 -33.86 -29.70 -13.21
N THR A 337 -33.47 -28.55 -12.65
CA THR A 337 -34.15 -27.98 -11.48
C THR A 337 -35.16 -26.89 -11.84
N ASN A 338 -35.15 -26.38 -13.08
CA ASN A 338 -35.90 -25.19 -13.53
C ASN A 338 -35.64 -23.94 -12.67
N VAL A 339 -34.54 -23.92 -11.90
CA VAL A 339 -34.15 -22.77 -11.10
C VAL A 339 -33.39 -21.80 -12.01
N ALA A 340 -33.94 -20.60 -12.15
CA ALA A 340 -33.28 -19.50 -12.85
C ALA A 340 -32.21 -18.86 -11.96
N THR A 341 -31.02 -18.67 -12.51
CA THR A 341 -29.89 -18.02 -11.85
C THR A 341 -29.41 -16.84 -12.69
N CYS A 342 -28.94 -15.79 -12.01
CA CYS A 342 -28.40 -14.61 -12.66
C CYS A 342 -26.88 -14.77 -12.85
N ASN A 343 -26.42 -14.78 -14.10
CA ASN A 343 -24.99 -14.75 -14.43
C ASN A 343 -24.60 -13.40 -15.02
N MET A 344 -23.38 -12.96 -14.72
CA MET A 344 -22.80 -11.71 -15.21
C MET A 344 -21.66 -12.00 -16.18
N SER A 345 -21.80 -11.58 -17.43
CA SER A 345 -20.74 -11.69 -18.44
C SER A 345 -20.05 -10.34 -18.62
N LYS A 346 -18.72 -10.31 -18.50
CA LYS A 346 -17.94 -9.11 -18.80
C LYS A 346 -18.09 -8.73 -20.28
N ILE A 347 -18.33 -7.46 -20.56
CA ILE A 347 -18.27 -6.88 -21.90
C ILE A 347 -16.81 -6.42 -22.12
N PRO A 348 -16.12 -6.88 -23.17
CA PRO A 348 -14.68 -6.65 -23.35
C PRO A 348 -14.38 -5.22 -23.87
N LEU A 349 -14.81 -4.20 -23.14
CA LEU A 349 -14.57 -2.78 -23.44
C LEU A 349 -13.50 -2.18 -22.52
N ASP A 350 -12.73 -1.21 -23.02
CA ASP A 350 -11.88 -0.35 -22.19
C ASP A 350 -12.69 0.88 -21.76
N LEU A 351 -13.10 0.88 -20.50
CA LEU A 351 -13.84 1.97 -19.88
C LEU A 351 -12.93 2.71 -18.91
N THR A 352 -12.62 3.96 -19.23
CA THR A 352 -11.74 4.81 -18.41
C THR A 352 -12.46 6.06 -17.94
N VAL A 353 -12.51 6.27 -16.63
CA VAL A 353 -13.14 7.43 -16.00
C VAL A 353 -12.43 8.71 -16.43
N SER A 354 -13.19 9.70 -16.90
CA SER A 354 -12.68 10.97 -17.37
C SER A 354 -12.28 11.92 -16.22
N ASP A 355 -11.89 13.14 -16.58
CA ASP A 355 -11.69 14.25 -15.66
C ASP A 355 -12.99 14.80 -15.04
N GLN A 356 -14.15 14.43 -15.57
CA GLN A 356 -15.47 14.87 -15.09
C GLN A 356 -16.02 13.89 -14.04
N VAL A 357 -15.53 14.03 -12.80
CA VAL A 357 -15.97 13.24 -11.64
C VAL A 357 -16.69 14.15 -10.64
N THR A 358 -17.86 13.72 -10.20
CA THR A 358 -18.61 14.36 -9.11
C THR A 358 -18.74 13.39 -7.93
N ALA A 359 -19.37 13.82 -6.83
CA ALA A 359 -19.59 13.01 -5.63
C ALA A 359 -20.22 11.64 -5.93
N ASN A 360 -21.30 11.61 -6.72
CA ASN A 360 -22.14 10.43 -6.93
C ASN A 360 -22.11 9.87 -8.36
N GLN A 361 -21.55 10.58 -9.32
CA GLN A 361 -21.50 10.18 -10.73
C GLN A 361 -20.20 10.60 -11.40
N ALA A 362 -19.84 9.91 -12.48
CA ALA A 362 -18.65 10.22 -13.26
C ALA A 362 -18.89 9.92 -14.74
N TRP A 363 -18.25 10.69 -15.61
CA TRP A 363 -18.19 10.37 -17.02
C TRP A 363 -17.05 9.41 -17.31
N VAL A 364 -17.27 8.55 -18.30
CA VAL A 364 -16.38 7.47 -18.68
C VAL A 364 -16.23 7.49 -20.19
N GLN A 365 -14.98 7.46 -20.64
CA GLN A 365 -14.67 7.24 -22.04
C GLN A 365 -14.79 5.74 -22.34
N VAL A 366 -15.52 5.42 -23.41
CA VAL A 366 -15.72 4.05 -23.90
C VAL A 366 -14.85 3.82 -25.12
N LYS A 367 -14.03 2.77 -25.10
CA LYS A 367 -13.27 2.30 -26.27
C LYS A 367 -13.46 0.81 -26.45
N GLY A 368 -13.66 0.37 -27.69
CA GLY A 368 -13.78 -1.03 -28.07
C GLY A 368 -14.39 -1.18 -29.46
N ASP A 369 -14.51 -2.42 -29.90
CA ASP A 369 -15.02 -2.72 -31.23
C ASP A 369 -16.53 -2.38 -31.33
N PRO A 370 -17.03 -1.98 -32.52
CA PRO A 370 -18.45 -1.64 -32.71
C PRO A 370 -19.43 -2.72 -32.23
N GLU A 371 -19.08 -4.00 -32.39
CA GLU A 371 -19.90 -5.13 -31.93
C GLU A 371 -20.00 -5.19 -30.40
N GLN A 372 -18.93 -4.83 -29.70
CA GLN A 372 -18.87 -4.84 -28.24
C GLN A 372 -19.55 -3.60 -27.66
N THR A 373 -19.36 -2.43 -28.29
CA THR A 373 -20.02 -1.19 -27.86
C THR A 373 -21.52 -1.23 -28.09
N ALA A 374 -22.00 -1.94 -29.12
CA ALA A 374 -23.43 -2.17 -29.35
C ALA A 374 -24.11 -2.85 -28.14
N ARG A 375 -23.39 -3.69 -27.38
CA ARG A 375 -23.91 -4.35 -26.17
C ARG A 375 -24.07 -3.40 -24.99
N LEU A 376 -23.46 -2.22 -25.02
CA LEU A 376 -23.59 -1.21 -23.97
C LEU A 376 -24.99 -0.59 -24.03
N LYS A 377 -25.71 -0.61 -22.92
CA LYS A 377 -27.08 -0.09 -22.80
C LYS A 377 -27.24 0.64 -21.47
N LEU A 378 -28.26 1.49 -21.38
CA LEU A 378 -28.64 2.11 -20.12
C LEU A 378 -29.05 1.03 -19.13
N GLY A 379 -28.54 1.14 -17.91
CA GLY A 379 -28.73 0.15 -16.84
C GLY A 379 -27.70 -0.97 -16.82
N VAL A 380 -26.77 -1.09 -17.77
CA VAL A 380 -25.66 -2.07 -17.69
C VAL A 380 -24.86 -1.84 -16.41
N ILE A 381 -24.53 -2.91 -15.68
CA ILE A 381 -23.72 -2.79 -14.45
C ILE A 381 -22.29 -2.44 -14.83
N VAL A 382 -21.73 -1.50 -14.07
CA VAL A 382 -20.31 -1.20 -14.08
C VAL A 382 -19.69 -1.53 -12.74
N LYS A 383 -18.46 -2.05 -12.75
CA LYS A 383 -17.69 -2.38 -11.55
C LYS A 383 -16.29 -1.83 -11.71
N ARG A 384 -15.73 -1.24 -10.65
CA ARG A 384 -14.33 -0.82 -10.67
C ARG A 384 -13.40 -2.02 -10.88
N GLN A 385 -12.39 -1.87 -11.73
CA GLN A 385 -11.34 -2.88 -11.89
C GLN A 385 -10.51 -3.02 -10.61
N GLN A 386 -9.88 -4.17 -10.44
CA GLN A 386 -8.99 -4.44 -9.33
C GLN A 386 -7.83 -3.44 -9.32
N LEU A 387 -7.54 -2.87 -8.15
CA LEU A 387 -6.41 -1.97 -7.98
C LEU A 387 -5.10 -2.77 -7.95
N LYS A 388 -4.02 -2.17 -8.46
CA LYS A 388 -2.69 -2.76 -8.40
C LYS A 388 -2.16 -2.69 -6.95
N GLY A 389 -1.45 -3.74 -6.53
CA GLY A 389 -0.72 -3.76 -5.27
C GLY A 389 0.66 -3.13 -5.41
N GLN A 390 1.56 -3.42 -4.47
CA GLN A 390 2.93 -2.92 -4.50
C GLN A 390 3.65 -3.35 -5.79
N GLY A 391 4.37 -2.42 -6.41
CA GLY A 391 5.15 -2.70 -7.63
C GLY A 391 6.36 -3.59 -7.33
N PHE A 392 6.73 -4.48 -8.26
CA PHE A 392 7.84 -5.42 -8.12
C PHE A 392 9.16 -4.75 -7.71
N MET A 393 9.48 -3.58 -8.29
CA MET A 393 10.70 -2.83 -7.93
C MET A 393 10.70 -2.36 -6.49
N LYS A 394 9.55 -1.96 -5.95
CA LYS A 394 9.39 -1.49 -4.57
C LYS A 394 9.46 -2.63 -3.54
N LYS A 395 9.37 -3.88 -3.99
CA LYS A 395 9.60 -5.06 -3.13
C LYS A 395 11.08 -5.44 -3.06
N LEU A 396 11.88 -5.01 -4.04
CA LEU A 396 13.29 -5.34 -4.15
C LEU A 396 14.21 -4.25 -3.61
N PHE A 397 13.74 -3.00 -3.59
CA PHE A 397 14.44 -1.79 -3.18
C PHE A 397 13.48 -0.92 -2.39
#